data_AF-A0A3S0HDA4-F1
#
_entry.id   AF-A0A3S0HDA4-F1
#
_cell.length_a   1.000
_cell.length_b   1.000
_cell.length_c   1.000
_cell.angle_alpha   90.00
_cell.angle_beta   90.00
_cell.angle_gamma   90.00
#
_symmetry.space_group_name_H-M   'P 1'
#
loop_
_entity.id
_entity.type
_entity.pdbx_description
1 polymer ?
#
loop_
_entity_poly.entity_id
_entity_poly.type
_entity_poly.pdbx_seq_one_letter_code
_entity_poly.pdbx_strand_id
1 'polypeptide(L)'
;MSTGSYAHVGCASVILGGAGVVFVGGGIEMLQNGSPFGWLAVLGGLGIWLVLAFLCWITYRANRRRAWIARQPYPHFAEQGLKRGGFWRGFLCTWVGVIVVHVLVFLVNGFAELLPNPEQVRGLMVLVGVALVPAHLVLPIVGGIVYSLMRSTSVR
;
A
#
# COMPACT_ATOMS: atom_id res chain seq x y z
N MET A 1 2.06 -23.49 24.22
CA MET A 1 2.76 -23.17 22.94
C MET A 1 1.71 -22.78 21.91
N SER A 2 1.52 -21.50 21.60
CA SER A 2 0.67 -21.12 20.45
C SER A 2 1.56 -21.19 19.22
N THR A 3 1.38 -22.22 18.41
CA THR A 3 1.96 -22.28 17.06
C THR A 3 1.42 -21.10 16.27
N GLY A 4 2.28 -20.13 15.95
CA GLY A 4 1.91 -19.07 15.01
C GLY A 4 1.59 -19.74 13.67
N SER A 5 0.34 -19.64 13.19
CA SER A 5 -0.02 -20.18 11.89
C SER A 5 0.63 -19.33 10.79
N TYR A 6 1.81 -19.74 10.34
CA TYR A 6 2.52 -19.19 9.18
C TYR A 6 2.01 -19.79 7.85
N ALA A 7 1.11 -20.79 7.91
CA ALA A 7 0.71 -21.59 6.77
C ALA A 7 0.08 -20.76 5.63
N HIS A 8 -0.68 -19.72 5.97
CA HIS A 8 -1.37 -18.91 4.96
C HIS A 8 -0.44 -17.93 4.23
N VAL A 9 0.59 -17.39 4.89
CA VAL A 9 1.54 -16.45 4.25
C VAL A 9 2.56 -17.19 3.39
N GLY A 10 2.94 -18.41 3.77
CA GLY A 10 3.76 -19.29 2.94
C GLY A 10 3.11 -19.56 1.58
N CYS A 11 1.85 -20.01 1.58
CA CYS A 11 1.09 -20.23 0.34
C CYS A 11 0.93 -18.95 -0.50
N ALA A 12 0.58 -17.82 0.14
CA ALA A 12 0.46 -16.54 -0.52
C ALA A 12 1.78 -16.07 -1.15
N SER A 13 2.93 -16.33 -0.49
CA SER A 13 4.24 -15.95 -1.02
C SER A 13 4.63 -16.72 -2.28
N VAL A 14 4.28 -18.00 -2.36
CA VAL A 14 4.52 -18.80 -3.56
C VAL A 14 3.62 -18.34 -4.72
N ILE A 15 2.32 -18.18 -4.45
CA ILE A 15 1.34 -17.80 -5.48
C ILE A 15 1.59 -16.37 -5.98
N LEU A 16 1.65 -15.40 -5.07
CA LEU A 16 1.84 -13.99 -5.42
C LEU A 16 3.28 -13.71 -5.88
N GLY A 17 4.27 -14.37 -5.27
CA GLY A 17 5.67 -14.25 -5.70
C GLY A 17 5.85 -14.75 -7.13
N GLY A 18 5.36 -15.96 -7.42
CA GLY A 18 5.40 -16.55 -8.76
C GLY A 18 4.61 -15.73 -9.79
N ALA A 19 3.38 -15.32 -9.45
CA ALA A 19 2.57 -14.47 -10.32
C ALA A 19 3.28 -13.14 -10.64
N GLY A 20 3.92 -12.50 -9.65
CA GLY A 20 4.69 -11.28 -9.88
C GLY A 20 5.87 -11.48 -10.82
N VAL A 21 6.62 -12.58 -10.68
CA VAL A 21 7.73 -12.92 -11.60
C VAL A 21 7.21 -13.11 -13.03
N VAL A 22 6.11 -13.84 -13.21
CA VAL A 22 5.51 -14.07 -14.53
C VAL A 22 5.03 -12.76 -15.17
N PHE A 23 4.37 -11.89 -14.41
CA PHE A 23 3.88 -10.60 -14.91
C PHE A 23 5.02 -9.65 -15.29
N VAL A 24 6.07 -9.56 -14.47
CA VAL A 24 7.24 -8.72 -14.77
C VAL A 24 8.03 -9.29 -15.95
N GLY A 25 8.33 -10.60 -15.94
CA GLY A 25 9.07 -11.25 -17.02
C GLY A 25 8.34 -11.18 -18.36
N GLY A 26 7.05 -11.56 -18.38
CA GLY A 26 6.22 -11.46 -19.57
C GLY A 26 6.02 -10.01 -20.04
N GLY A 27 5.91 -9.05 -19.12
CA GLY A 27 5.83 -7.64 -19.46
C GLY A 27 7.10 -7.08 -20.10
N ILE A 28 8.28 -7.50 -19.63
CA ILE A 28 9.57 -7.14 -20.23
C ILE A 28 9.69 -7.74 -21.63
N GLU A 29 9.32 -9.01 -21.80
CA GLU A 29 9.31 -9.68 -23.11
C GLU A 29 8.35 -8.99 -24.09
N MET A 30 7.17 -8.58 -23.64
CA MET A 30 6.22 -7.80 -24.44
C MET A 30 6.81 -6.45 -24.88
N LEU A 31 7.54 -5.74 -23.99
CA LEU A 31 8.20 -4.49 -24.34
C LEU A 31 9.32 -4.70 -25.37
N GLN A 32 10.11 -5.76 -25.21
CA GLN A 32 11.17 -6.12 -26.17
C GLN A 32 10.61 -6.47 -27.55
N ASN A 33 9.42 -7.08 -27.60
CA ASN A 33 8.70 -7.40 -28.82
C ASN A 33 7.85 -6.24 -29.38
N GLY A 34 8.01 -5.01 -28.84
CA GLY A 34 7.36 -3.81 -29.35
C GLY A 34 5.89 -3.64 -28.96
N SER A 35 5.37 -4.43 -28.00
CA SER A 35 4.00 -4.28 -27.52
C SER A 35 3.85 -3.04 -26.63
N PRO A 36 2.92 -2.12 -26.93
CA PRO A 36 2.72 -0.90 -26.16
C PRO A 36 2.10 -1.16 -24.77
N PHE A 37 1.69 -2.40 -24.46
CA PHE A 37 1.06 -2.75 -23.19
C PHE A 37 2.01 -3.45 -22.20
N GLY A 38 3.25 -3.78 -22.59
CA GLY A 38 4.16 -4.52 -21.71
C GLY A 38 4.47 -3.80 -20.38
N TRP A 39 4.45 -2.46 -20.37
CA TRP A 39 4.63 -1.66 -19.15
C TRP A 39 3.48 -1.85 -18.14
N LEU A 40 2.25 -2.08 -18.59
CA LEU A 40 1.11 -2.38 -17.70
C LEU A 40 1.31 -3.72 -17.00
N ALA A 41 1.82 -4.73 -17.71
CA ALA A 41 2.11 -6.04 -17.13
C ALA A 41 3.24 -5.94 -16.08
N VAL A 42 4.27 -5.15 -16.34
CA VAL A 42 5.34 -4.87 -15.36
C VAL A 42 4.78 -4.17 -14.13
N LEU A 43 3.97 -3.12 -14.30
CA LEU A 43 3.34 -2.42 -13.17
C LEU A 43 2.39 -3.33 -12.38
N GLY A 44 1.65 -4.20 -13.06
CA GLY A 44 0.81 -5.22 -12.43
C GLY A 44 1.62 -6.17 -11.56
N GLY A 45 2.75 -6.67 -12.07
CA GLY A 45 3.66 -7.53 -11.32
C GLY A 45 4.27 -6.85 -10.08
N LEU A 46 4.69 -5.59 -10.21
CA LEU A 46 5.14 -4.78 -9.08
C LEU A 46 4.03 -4.56 -8.04
N GLY A 47 2.79 -4.36 -8.49
CA GLY A 47 1.61 -4.28 -7.63
C GLY A 47 1.39 -5.56 -6.82
N ILE A 48 1.53 -6.73 -7.44
CA ILE A 48 1.42 -8.03 -6.77
C ILE A 48 2.50 -8.18 -5.69
N TRP A 49 3.75 -7.79 -5.98
CA TRP A 49 4.82 -7.81 -4.99
C TRP A 49 4.60 -6.83 -3.84
N LEU A 50 4.05 -5.63 -4.10
CA LEU A 50 3.67 -4.70 -3.04
C LEU A 50 2.60 -5.28 -2.11
N VAL A 51 1.59 -5.96 -2.66
CA VAL A 51 0.57 -6.67 -1.87
C VAL A 51 1.22 -7.77 -1.03
N LEU A 52 2.11 -8.56 -1.60
CA LEU A 52 2.82 -9.60 -0.87
C LEU A 52 3.68 -9.00 0.26
N ALA A 53 4.45 -7.95 -0.02
CA ALA A 53 5.27 -7.26 0.97
C ALA A 53 4.39 -6.71 2.12
N PHE A 54 3.21 -6.18 1.79
CA PHE A 54 2.25 -5.71 2.77
C PHE A 54 1.73 -6.82 3.69
N LEU A 55 1.38 -7.98 3.13
CA LEU A 55 0.95 -9.16 3.90
C LEU A 55 2.07 -9.67 4.83
N CYS A 56 3.30 -9.75 4.30
CA CYS A 56 4.48 -10.10 5.08
C CYS A 56 4.70 -9.10 6.24
N TRP A 57 4.59 -7.81 5.96
CA TRP A 57 4.72 -6.76 6.97
C TRP A 57 3.70 -6.90 8.11
N ILE A 58 2.42 -7.10 7.78
CA ILE A 58 1.35 -7.25 8.81
C ILE A 58 1.64 -8.46 9.68
N THR A 59 2.01 -9.58 9.05
CA THR A 59 2.30 -10.84 9.75
C THR A 59 3.50 -10.70 10.65
N TYR A 60 4.57 -10.06 10.17
CA TYR A 60 5.75 -9.75 10.98
C TYR A 60 5.38 -8.94 12.23
N ARG A 61 4.56 -7.90 12.09
CA ARG A 61 4.13 -7.09 13.25
C ARG A 61 3.22 -7.82 14.20
N ALA A 62 2.27 -8.61 13.69
CA ALA A 62 1.42 -9.44 14.52
C ALA A 62 2.25 -10.43 15.35
N ASN A 63 3.26 -11.05 14.75
CA ASN A 63 4.15 -11.99 15.42
C ASN A 63 5.06 -11.31 16.44
N ARG A 64 5.65 -10.16 16.10
CA ARG A 64 6.44 -9.36 17.04
C ARG A 64 5.63 -9.00 18.29
N ARG A 65 4.36 -8.63 18.10
CA ARG A 65 3.43 -8.33 19.19
C ARG A 65 3.09 -9.56 20.05
N ARG A 66 2.76 -10.69 19.42
CA ARG A 66 2.50 -11.97 20.15
C ARG A 66 3.71 -12.40 20.96
N ALA A 67 4.91 -12.28 20.39
CA ALA A 67 6.17 -12.58 21.07
C ALA A 67 6.41 -11.64 22.27
N TRP A 68 6.03 -10.36 22.16
CA TRP A 68 6.12 -9.44 23.31
C TRP A 68 5.14 -9.81 24.43
N ILE A 69 3.88 -10.12 24.11
CA ILE A 69 2.86 -10.53 25.11
C ILE A 69 3.32 -11.80 25.84
N ALA A 70 3.88 -12.78 25.11
CA ALA A 70 4.37 -14.03 25.69
C ALA A 70 5.57 -13.85 26.64
N ARG A 71 6.28 -12.72 26.56
CA ARG A 71 7.41 -12.39 27.46
C ARG A 71 6.98 -11.65 28.72
N GLN A 72 5.72 -11.24 28.83
CA GLN A 72 5.23 -10.52 30.01
C GLN A 72 4.98 -11.49 31.17
N PRO A 73 5.27 -11.10 32.43
CA PRO A 73 5.05 -11.95 33.61
C PRO A 73 3.59 -12.38 33.78
N TYR A 74 2.65 -11.51 33.38
CA TYR A 74 1.22 -11.76 33.41
C TYR A 74 0.61 -11.47 32.02
N PRO A 75 0.63 -12.45 31.09
CA PRO A 75 0.22 -12.23 29.70
C PRO A 75 -1.26 -11.86 29.55
N HIS A 76 -2.11 -12.30 30.47
CA HIS A 76 -3.55 -11.99 30.48
C HIS A 76 -3.85 -10.52 30.84
N PHE A 77 -3.00 -9.86 31.63
CA PHE A 77 -3.12 -8.42 31.91
C PHE A 77 -2.43 -7.56 30.85
N ALA A 78 -1.41 -8.10 30.16
CA ALA A 78 -0.71 -7.40 29.07
C ALA A 78 -1.64 -7.07 27.89
N GLU A 79 -2.75 -7.80 27.73
CA GLU A 79 -3.75 -7.51 26.71
C GLU A 79 -4.66 -6.32 27.07
N GLN A 80 -4.85 -6.01 28.36
CA GLN A 80 -5.75 -4.95 28.80
C GLN A 80 -5.18 -3.53 28.54
N GLY A 81 -3.86 -3.39 28.49
CA GLY A 81 -3.17 -2.12 28.18
C GLY A 81 -3.03 -1.82 26.68
N LEU A 82 -3.60 -2.66 25.81
CA LEU A 82 -3.41 -2.55 24.37
C LEU A 82 -4.14 -1.33 23.79
N LYS A 83 -3.40 -0.52 23.02
CA LYS A 83 -3.99 0.62 22.31
C LYS A 83 -5.02 0.12 21.29
N ARG A 84 -6.25 0.64 21.40
CA ARG A 84 -7.26 0.46 20.35
C ARG A 84 -6.76 1.04 19.03
N GLY A 85 -7.18 0.43 17.93
CA GLY A 85 -6.92 0.90 16.57
C GLY A 85 -7.33 2.35 16.37
N GLY A 86 -6.70 3.03 15.42
CA GLY A 86 -6.95 4.43 15.09
C GLY A 86 -7.49 4.64 13.68
N PHE A 87 -8.33 3.72 13.18
CA PHE A 87 -8.80 3.71 11.79
C PHE A 87 -9.21 5.10 11.29
N TRP A 88 -10.13 5.77 11.99
CA TRP A 88 -10.62 7.09 11.62
C TRP A 88 -9.52 8.15 11.52
N ARG A 89 -8.53 8.12 12.42
CA ARG A 89 -7.40 9.05 12.36
C ARG A 89 -6.53 8.77 11.13
N GLY A 90 -6.24 7.50 10.84
CA GLY A 90 -5.52 7.11 9.63
C GLY A 90 -6.25 7.51 8.35
N PHE A 91 -7.55 7.18 8.29
CA PHE A 91 -8.44 7.48 7.17
C PHE A 91 -8.54 8.99 6.89
N LEU A 92 -8.71 9.80 7.93
CA LEU A 92 -8.80 11.26 7.78
C LEU A 92 -7.44 11.86 7.38
N CYS A 93 -6.34 11.40 7.96
CA CYS A 93 -5.00 11.88 7.57
C CYS A 93 -4.67 11.56 6.11
N THR A 94 -5.02 10.37 5.62
CA THR A 94 -4.83 10.03 4.21
C THR A 94 -5.77 10.81 3.30
N TRP A 95 -7.01 11.07 3.72
CA TRP A 95 -7.91 12.00 3.02
C TRP A 95 -7.32 13.40 2.87
N VAL A 96 -6.74 13.94 3.94
CA VAL A 96 -6.04 15.24 3.89
C VAL A 96 -4.90 15.19 2.87
N GLY A 97 -4.10 14.12 2.85
CA GLY A 97 -3.05 13.92 1.84
C GLY A 97 -3.60 13.91 0.41
N VAL A 98 -4.70 13.18 0.16
CA VAL A 98 -5.35 13.14 -1.16
C VAL A 98 -5.85 14.53 -1.57
N ILE A 99 -6.45 15.29 -0.65
CA ILE A 99 -6.90 16.67 -0.92
C ILE A 99 -5.71 17.56 -1.27
N VAL A 100 -4.60 17.48 -0.52
CA VAL A 100 -3.39 18.26 -0.80
C VAL A 100 -2.85 17.94 -2.20
N VAL A 101 -2.82 16.67 -2.59
CA VAL A 101 -2.41 16.26 -3.95
C VAL A 101 -3.35 16.85 -5.00
N HIS A 102 -4.67 16.84 -4.77
CA HIS A 102 -5.62 17.47 -5.69
C HIS A 102 -5.39 18.97 -5.84
N VAL A 103 -5.19 19.67 -4.73
CA VAL A 103 -4.89 21.11 -4.74
C VAL A 103 -3.64 21.38 -5.54
N LEU A 104 -2.59 20.57 -5.37
CA LEU A 104 -1.36 20.68 -6.17
C LEU A 104 -1.60 20.42 -7.66
N VAL A 105 -2.32 19.36 -8.02
CA VAL A 105 -2.66 19.06 -9.42
C VAL A 105 -3.45 20.20 -10.04
N PHE A 106 -4.43 20.74 -9.32
CA PHE A 106 -5.23 21.87 -9.77
C PHE A 106 -4.38 23.13 -9.96
N LEU A 107 -3.50 23.45 -9.01
CA LEU A 107 -2.61 24.60 -9.11
C LEU A 107 -1.64 24.46 -10.29
N VAL A 108 -0.96 23.31 -10.43
CA VAL A 108 -0.01 23.08 -11.53
C VAL A 108 -0.73 23.13 -12.88
N ASN A 109 -1.94 22.57 -12.97
CA ASN A 109 -2.74 22.65 -14.20
C ASN A 109 -3.21 24.08 -14.51
N GLY A 110 -3.62 24.83 -13.49
CA GLY A 110 -4.05 26.22 -13.61
C GLY A 110 -2.93 27.19 -14.02
N PHE A 111 -1.69 26.90 -13.61
CA PHE A 111 -0.49 27.66 -13.98
C PHE A 111 0.33 27.02 -15.09
N ALA A 112 -0.22 26.04 -15.82
CA ALA A 112 0.52 25.31 -16.84
C ALA A 112 1.14 26.20 -17.93
N GLU A 113 0.51 27.33 -18.24
CA GLU A 113 0.99 28.31 -19.24
C GLU A 113 2.28 29.03 -18.83
N LEU A 114 2.62 29.01 -17.53
CA LEU A 114 3.88 29.56 -17.01
C LEU A 114 5.02 28.54 -17.01
N LEU A 115 4.76 27.29 -17.42
CA LEU A 115 5.72 26.20 -17.42
C LEU A 115 6.19 25.87 -18.85
N PRO A 116 7.41 25.31 -19.00
CA PRO A 116 7.85 24.77 -20.28
C PRO A 116 6.93 23.64 -20.73
N ASN A 117 6.50 23.65 -22.00
CA ASN A 117 5.62 22.64 -22.61
C ASN A 117 4.24 22.52 -21.92
N PRO A 118 3.39 23.56 -21.97
CA PRO A 118 2.11 23.61 -21.25
C PRO A 118 1.18 22.44 -21.57
N GLU A 119 1.16 21.98 -22.83
CA GLU A 119 0.32 20.86 -23.26
C GLU A 119 0.72 19.52 -22.62
N GLN A 120 2.03 19.28 -22.47
CA GLN A 120 2.53 18.06 -21.80
C GLN A 120 2.22 18.10 -20.30
N VAL A 121 2.37 19.27 -19.67
CA VAL A 121 2.03 19.46 -18.26
C VAL A 121 0.54 19.20 -18.03
N ARG A 122 -0.34 19.78 -18.86
CA ARG A 122 -1.79 19.55 -18.79
C ARG A 122 -2.13 18.07 -18.97
N GLY A 123 -1.55 17.42 -19.98
CA GLY A 123 -1.75 15.99 -20.22
C GLY A 123 -1.35 15.13 -19.02
N LEU A 124 -0.20 15.42 -18.40
CA LEU A 124 0.25 14.72 -17.20
C LEU A 124 -0.69 14.97 -16.00
N MET A 125 -1.11 16.22 -15.77
CA MET A 125 -2.01 16.56 -14.66
C MET A 125 -3.38 15.91 -14.82
N VAL A 126 -3.90 15.82 -16.04
CA VAL A 126 -5.14 15.08 -16.35
C VAL A 126 -4.95 13.59 -16.05
N LEU A 127 -3.84 12.99 -16.48
CA LEU A 127 -3.54 11.58 -16.19
C LEU A 127 -3.46 11.32 -14.68
N VAL A 128 -2.78 12.18 -13.92
CA VAL A 128 -2.71 12.11 -12.45
C VAL A 128 -4.11 12.28 -11.84
N GLY A 129 -4.92 13.22 -12.34
CA GLY A 129 -6.30 13.42 -11.89
C GLY A 129 -7.18 12.19 -12.10
N VAL A 130 -7.08 11.53 -13.26
CA VAL A 130 -7.79 10.28 -13.55
C VAL A 130 -7.32 9.15 -12.62
N ALA A 131 -6.01 9.03 -12.40
CA ALA A 131 -5.46 8.02 -11.48
C ALA A 131 -5.89 8.25 -10.02
N LEU A 132 -6.13 9.51 -9.64
CA LEU A 132 -6.63 9.85 -8.31
C LEU A 132 -8.07 9.37 -8.10
N VAL A 133 -8.93 9.29 -9.12
CA VAL A 133 -10.34 8.86 -9.00
C VAL A 133 -10.51 7.55 -8.20
N PRO A 134 -9.91 6.41 -8.59
CA PRO A 134 -9.97 5.19 -7.77
C PRO A 134 -9.21 5.34 -6.43
N ALA A 135 -8.18 6.18 -6.40
CA ALA A 135 -7.37 6.41 -5.20
C ALA A 135 -8.16 7.07 -4.06
N HIS A 136 -9.19 7.87 -4.35
CA HIS A 136 -10.09 8.47 -3.35
C HIS A 136 -10.79 7.45 -2.47
N LEU A 137 -11.11 6.29 -3.05
CA LEU A 137 -11.83 5.24 -2.34
C LEU A 137 -10.84 4.31 -1.64
N VAL A 138 -9.79 3.90 -2.35
CA VAL A 138 -8.87 2.87 -1.90
C VAL A 138 -7.85 3.41 -0.90
N LEU A 139 -7.20 4.55 -1.17
CA LEU A 139 -6.11 5.05 -0.31
C LEU A 139 -6.58 5.44 1.09
N PRO A 140 -7.74 6.08 1.29
CA PRO A 140 -8.21 6.39 2.62
C PRO A 140 -8.52 5.15 3.47
N ILE A 141 -9.18 4.16 2.86
CA ILE A 141 -9.48 2.89 3.52
C ILE A 141 -8.18 2.17 3.90
N VAL A 142 -7.24 2.06 2.96
CA VAL A 142 -5.92 1.47 3.21
C VAL A 142 -5.19 2.23 4.31
N GLY A 143 -5.17 3.56 4.26
CA GLY A 143 -4.57 4.40 5.28
C GLY A 143 -5.14 4.18 6.68
N GLY A 144 -6.47 4.09 6.79
CA GLY A 144 -7.15 3.75 8.03
C GLY A 144 -6.76 2.38 8.55
N ILE A 145 -6.76 1.35 7.70
CA ILE A 145 -6.36 -0.01 8.06
C ILE A 145 -4.89 -0.03 8.52
N VAL A 146 -3.98 0.55 7.75
CA VAL A 146 -2.55 0.63 8.05
C VAL A 146 -2.32 1.31 9.40
N TYR A 147 -2.86 2.50 9.60
CA TYR A 147 -2.69 3.25 10.84
C TYR A 147 -3.29 2.50 12.04
N SER A 148 -4.46 1.89 11.85
CA SER A 148 -5.10 1.07 12.88
C SER A 148 -4.22 -0.10 13.30
N LEU A 149 -3.67 -0.83 12.33
CA LEU A 149 -2.73 -1.93 12.56
C LEU A 149 -1.43 -1.43 13.18
N MET A 150 -0.89 -0.29 12.73
CA MET A 150 0.32 0.30 13.32
C MET A 150 0.12 0.58 14.82
N ARG A 151 -0.99 1.23 15.16
CA ARG A 151 -1.27 1.64 16.54
C ARG A 151 -1.58 0.44 17.43
N SER A 152 -2.31 -0.55 16.93
CA SER A 152 -2.71 -1.72 17.70
C SER A 152 -1.59 -2.74 17.90
N THR A 153 -0.62 -2.79 16.97
CA THR A 153 0.57 -3.65 17.05
C THR A 153 1.83 -2.95 17.57
N SER A 154 1.75 -1.66 17.88
CA SER A 154 2.83 -0.91 18.53
C SER A 154 3.01 -1.41 19.96
N VAL A 155 4.18 -1.97 20.21
CA VAL A 155 4.71 -2.23 21.53
C VAL A 155 5.45 -0.97 21.95
N ARG A 156 5.06 -0.36 23.08
CA ARG A 156 5.80 0.76 23.67
C ARG A 156 6.98 0.23 24.47
#